data_AF-V6I7S8-F1
#
_entry.id   AF-V6I7S8-F1
#
_cell.length_a   1.000
_cell.length_b   1.000
_cell.length_c   1.000
_cell.angle_alpha   90.00
_cell.angle_beta   90.00
_cell.angle_gamma   90.00
#
_symmetry.space_group_name_H-M   'P 1'
#
loop_
_entity.id
_entity.type
_entity.pdbx_description
1 polymer ?
#
loop_
_entity_poly.entity_id
_entity_poly.type
_entity_poly.pdbx_seq_one_letter_code
_entity_poly.pdbx_strand_id
1 'polypeptide(L)'
;MTTIRRYSEAFKMKVIKEIESGKYNQNQAMKNYGIPGSVTIRGWLKKYGKNHLMSKIVRVETENELNQLKEAQKRIRELEKALSNVTIENELYKSLVKVAARDLKIDLKKNYGHLVSKRPEEL
;
A
#
# COMPACT_ATOMS: atom_id res chain seq x y z
N MET A 1 -41.13 -12.86 -21.46
CA MET A 1 -41.24 -11.56 -22.15
C MET A 1 -39.94 -10.81 -21.99
N THR A 2 -39.21 -10.53 -23.07
CA THR A 2 -37.94 -9.79 -23.00
C THR A 2 -38.24 -8.29 -22.89
N THR A 3 -38.10 -7.69 -21.71
CA THR A 3 -38.33 -6.26 -21.53
C THR A 3 -37.19 -5.46 -22.16
N ILE A 4 -37.46 -4.78 -23.28
CA ILE A 4 -36.47 -3.92 -23.95
C ILE A 4 -36.38 -2.59 -23.20
N ARG A 5 -35.31 -2.38 -22.43
CA ARG A 5 -35.02 -1.07 -21.81
C ARG A 5 -34.38 -0.13 -22.83
N ARG A 6 -35.00 1.03 -23.05
CA ARG A 6 -34.45 2.11 -23.88
C ARG A 6 -33.87 3.21 -23.00
N TYR A 7 -32.69 3.69 -23.37
CA TYR A 7 -31.99 4.77 -22.67
C TYR A 7 -31.85 5.98 -23.60
N SER A 8 -32.01 7.19 -23.05
CA SER A 8 -31.80 8.43 -23.80
C SER A 8 -30.32 8.62 -24.16
N GLU A 9 -30.03 9.32 -25.26
CA GLU A 9 -28.64 9.57 -25.68
C GLU A 9 -27.87 10.42 -24.65
N ALA A 10 -28.53 11.40 -24.02
CA ALA A 10 -27.94 12.19 -22.95
C ALA A 10 -27.50 11.32 -21.75
N PHE A 11 -28.32 10.33 -21.38
CA PHE A 11 -27.98 9.39 -20.32
C PHE A 11 -26.78 8.52 -20.70
N LYS A 12 -26.77 7.96 -21.91
CA LYS A 12 -25.63 7.16 -22.40
C LYS A 12 -24.33 7.96 -22.36
N MET A 13 -24.39 9.21 -22.82
CA MET A 13 -23.23 10.11 -22.82
C MET A 13 -22.74 10.43 -21.40
N LYS A 14 -23.66 10.66 -20.45
CA LYS A 14 -23.30 10.88 -19.04
C LYS A 14 -22.55 9.68 -18.47
N VAL A 15 -23.08 8.47 -18.66
CA VAL A 15 -22.46 7.23 -18.18
C VAL A 15 -21.06 7.04 -18.78
N ILE A 16 -20.90 7.29 -20.09
CA ILE A 16 -19.60 7.19 -20.76
C ILE A 16 -18.60 8.22 -20.21
N LYS A 17 -19.01 9.47 -20.03
CA LYS A 17 -18.14 10.52 -19.45
C LYS A 17 -17.64 10.16 -18.06
N GLU A 18 -18.50 9.59 -17.22
CA GLU A 18 -18.09 9.16 -15.89
C GLU A 18 -17.11 7.97 -15.93
N ILE A 19 -17.29 7.05 -16.88
CA ILE A 19 -16.32 5.96 -17.12
C ILE A 19 -14.98 6.52 -17.64
N GLU A 20 -15.03 7.49 -18.57
CA GLU A 20 -13.84 8.14 -19.13
C GLU A 20 -13.06 8.95 -18.08
N SER A 21 -13.77 9.59 -17.16
CA SER A 21 -13.17 10.31 -16.02
C SER A 21 -12.56 9.40 -14.95
N GLY A 22 -12.79 8.08 -15.02
CA GLY A 22 -12.33 7.12 -14.01
C GLY A 22 -13.19 7.07 -12.74
N LYS A 23 -14.29 7.85 -12.66
CA LYS A 23 -15.21 7.85 -11.52
C LYS A 23 -15.85 6.47 -11.28
N TYR A 24 -16.14 5.74 -12.35
CA TYR A 24 -16.71 4.39 -12.28
C TYR A 24 -16.09 3.44 -13.31
N ASN A 25 -15.83 2.19 -12.92
CA ASN A 25 -15.62 1.09 -13.87
C ASN A 25 -16.98 0.63 -14.48
N GLN A 26 -16.99 -0.05 -15.62
CA GLN A 26 -18.19 -0.57 -16.30
C GLN A 26 -19.13 -1.33 -15.34
N ASN A 27 -18.58 -2.19 -14.49
CA ASN A 27 -19.35 -2.95 -13.50
C ASN A 27 -19.93 -2.05 -12.39
N GLN A 28 -19.20 -1.03 -11.97
CA GLN A 28 -19.66 -0.08 -10.96
C GLN A 28 -20.75 0.82 -11.54
N ALA A 29 -20.55 1.33 -12.76
CA ALA A 29 -21.55 2.10 -13.48
C ALA A 29 -22.83 1.28 -13.70
N MET A 30 -22.72 0.00 -14.05
CA MET A 30 -23.86 -0.90 -14.19
C MET A 30 -24.68 -0.99 -12.90
N LYS A 31 -24.03 -1.23 -11.76
CA LYS A 31 -24.68 -1.30 -10.44
C LYS A 31 -25.28 0.04 -10.03
N ASN A 32 -24.52 1.13 -10.16
CA ASN A 32 -24.92 2.48 -9.76
C ASN A 32 -26.14 2.98 -10.54
N TYR A 33 -26.20 2.68 -11.84
CA TYR A 33 -27.25 3.13 -12.74
C TYR A 33 -28.37 2.11 -12.97
N GLY A 34 -28.35 0.95 -12.29
CA GLY A 34 -29.36 -0.09 -12.42
C GLY A 34 -29.45 -0.69 -13.83
N ILE A 35 -28.35 -0.69 -14.58
CA ILE A 35 -28.30 -1.24 -15.94
C ILE A 35 -28.20 -2.77 -15.81
N PRO A 36 -29.02 -3.57 -16.51
CA PRO A 36 -29.06 -5.02 -16.29
C PRO A 36 -27.78 -5.79 -16.65
N GLY A 37 -26.92 -5.23 -17.51
CA GLY A 37 -25.74 -5.94 -17.99
C GLY A 37 -24.63 -5.02 -18.51
N SER A 38 -23.39 -5.44 -18.28
CA SER A 38 -22.17 -4.76 -18.75
C SER A 38 -22.07 -4.72 -20.28
N VAL A 39 -22.70 -5.68 -20.97
CA VAL A 39 -22.79 -5.73 -22.44
C VAL A 39 -23.48 -4.50 -23.01
N THR A 40 -24.49 -3.94 -22.32
CA THR A 40 -25.19 -2.72 -22.76
C THR A 40 -24.24 -1.52 -22.78
N ILE A 41 -23.44 -1.35 -21.73
CA ILE A 41 -22.44 -0.27 -21.62
C ILE A 41 -21.34 -0.47 -22.66
N ARG A 42 -20.86 -1.71 -22.83
CA ARG A 42 -19.87 -2.06 -23.86
C ARG A 42 -20.38 -1.73 -25.28
N GLY A 43 -21.66 -2.00 -25.56
CA GLY A 43 -22.31 -1.63 -26.80
C GLY A 43 -22.32 -0.13 -27.04
N TRP A 44 -22.54 0.68 -26.00
CA TRP A 44 -22.43 2.14 -26.10
C TRP A 44 -20.98 2.55 -26.36
N LEU A 45 -20.01 2.07 -25.59
CA LEU A 45 -18.59 2.39 -25.78
C LEU A 45 -18.12 2.11 -27.21
N LYS A 46 -18.53 0.98 -27.79
CA LYS A 46 -18.26 0.64 -29.19
C LYS A 46 -18.94 1.62 -30.16
N LYS A 47 -20.20 1.97 -29.92
CA LYS A 47 -20.97 2.92 -30.75
C LYS A 47 -20.33 4.32 -30.77
N TYR A 48 -19.78 4.79 -29.65
CA TYR A 48 -19.13 6.11 -29.55
C TYR A 48 -17.61 6.05 -29.75
N GLY A 49 -17.06 4.94 -30.27
CA GLY A 49 -15.63 4.83 -30.60
C GLY A 49 -14.68 4.81 -29.40
N LYS A 50 -15.18 4.61 -28.18
CA LYS A 50 -14.40 4.57 -26.94
C LYS A 50 -13.81 3.17 -26.68
N ASN A 51 -13.28 2.55 -27.73
CA ASN A 51 -12.79 1.17 -27.67
C ASN A 51 -11.60 1.00 -26.71
N HIS A 52 -10.81 2.06 -26.53
CA HIS A 52 -9.71 2.10 -25.56
C HIS A 52 -10.20 1.96 -24.10
N LEU A 53 -11.46 2.31 -23.79
CA LEU A 53 -12.08 2.08 -22.47
C LEU A 53 -12.59 0.65 -22.30
N MET A 54 -12.62 -0.15 -23.38
CA MET A 54 -12.96 -1.58 -23.33
C MET A 54 -11.72 -2.45 -23.09
N SER A 55 -10.57 -2.05 -23.65
CA SER A 55 -9.29 -2.75 -23.51
C SER A 55 -8.49 -2.31 -22.28
N LYS A 56 -8.78 -1.11 -21.75
CA LYS A 56 -8.38 -0.76 -20.41
C LYS A 56 -9.21 -1.66 -19.48
N ILE A 57 -8.63 -2.80 -19.12
CA ILE A 57 -8.66 -3.22 -17.72
C ILE A 57 -8.26 -1.94 -17.00
N VAL A 58 -9.25 -1.12 -16.64
CA VAL A 58 -9.06 -0.07 -15.66
C VAL A 58 -8.77 -0.92 -14.46
N ARG A 59 -7.47 -1.12 -14.27
CA ARG A 59 -6.84 -1.59 -13.07
C ARG A 59 -7.26 -0.57 -12.03
N VAL A 60 -8.52 -0.69 -11.60
CA VAL A 60 -8.94 -0.43 -10.25
C VAL A 60 -8.42 -1.61 -9.42
N GLU A 61 -7.20 -2.11 -9.70
CA GLU A 61 -6.31 -2.47 -8.60
C GLU A 61 -5.85 -1.11 -8.07
N THR A 62 -6.78 -0.51 -7.33
CA THR A 62 -6.45 0.05 -6.03
C THR A 62 -5.29 1.04 -6.11
N GLU A 63 -5.61 2.29 -6.42
CA GLU A 63 -4.80 3.46 -6.02
C GLU A 63 -4.33 3.30 -4.55
N ASN A 64 -5.16 2.63 -3.74
CA ASN A 64 -4.86 2.18 -2.38
C ASN A 64 -3.77 1.09 -2.27
N GLU A 65 -3.72 0.05 -3.12
CA GLU A 65 -2.71 -1.03 -3.01
C GLU A 65 -1.34 -0.56 -3.51
N LEU A 66 -1.30 0.23 -4.58
CA LEU A 66 -0.04 0.81 -5.05
C LEU A 66 0.51 1.82 -4.03
N ASN A 67 -0.36 2.59 -3.37
CA ASN A 67 0.04 3.47 -2.28
C ASN A 67 0.46 2.67 -1.04
N GLN A 68 -0.26 1.62 -0.65
CA GLN A 68 0.10 0.76 0.48
C GLN A 68 1.44 0.06 0.25
N LEU A 69 1.73 -0.40 -0.97
CA LEU A 69 3.02 -0.99 -1.32
C LEU A 69 4.14 0.05 -1.20
N LYS A 70 3.92 1.28 -1.69
CA LYS A 70 4.89 2.37 -1.58
C LYS A 70 5.11 2.81 -0.14
N GLU A 71 4.06 2.90 0.67
CA GLU A 71 4.13 3.23 2.09
C GLU A 71 4.83 2.13 2.87
N ALA A 72 4.52 0.86 2.60
CA ALA A 72 5.19 -0.29 3.19
C ALA A 72 6.69 -0.29 2.84
N GLN A 73 7.05 -0.05 1.58
CA GLN A 73 8.44 0.07 1.17
C GLN A 73 9.17 1.23 1.84
N LYS A 74 8.52 2.38 1.99
CA LYS A 74 9.07 3.53 2.73
C LYS A 74 9.32 3.17 4.18
N ARG A 75 8.37 2.48 4.81
CA ARG A 75 8.47 2.05 6.21
C ARG A 75 9.60 1.04 6.41
N ILE A 76 9.75 0.07 5.51
CA ILE A 76 10.86 -0.89 5.53
C ILE A 76 12.20 -0.15 5.48
N ARG A 77 12.38 0.80 4.55
CA ARG A 77 13.62 1.58 4.46
C ARG A 77 13.93 2.39 5.72
N GLU A 78 12.92 3.01 6.32
CA GLU A 78 13.08 3.76 7.57
C GLU A 78 13.51 2.85 8.72
N LEU A 79 12.88 1.67 8.83
CA LEU A 79 13.21 0.67 9.86
C LEU A 79 14.60 0.08 9.67
N GLU A 80 14.98 -0.27 8.43
CA GLU A 80 16.32 -0.75 8.11
C GLU A 80 17.40 0.27 8.48
N LYS A 81 17.15 1.57 8.19
CA LYS A 81 18.06 2.65 8.58
C LYS A 81 18.17 2.80 10.09
N ALA A 82 17.06 2.77 10.80
CA ALA A 82 17.06 2.85 12.27
C ALA A 82 17.80 1.66 12.89
N LEU A 83 17.56 0.45 12.37
CA LEU A 83 18.24 -0.77 12.82
C LEU A 83 19.75 -0.72 12.56
N SER A 84 20.16 -0.23 11.39
CA SER A 84 21.58 -0.06 11.07
C SER A 84 22.25 0.91 12.04
N ASN A 85 21.66 2.07 12.30
CA ASN A 85 22.19 3.04 13.26
C ASN A 85 22.33 2.44 14.67
N VAL A 86 21.29 1.77 15.17
CA VAL A 86 21.30 1.12 16.50
C VAL A 86 22.33 -0.01 16.56
N THR A 87 22.55 -0.73 15.46
CA THR A 87 23.54 -1.81 15.39
C THR A 87 24.95 -1.23 15.50
N ILE A 88 25.25 -0.17 14.75
CA ILE A 88 26.55 0.53 14.79
C ILE A 88 26.80 1.10 16.19
N GLU A 89 25.82 1.77 16.78
CA GLU A 89 25.94 2.30 18.14
C GLU A 89 26.21 1.19 19.15
N ASN A 90 25.49 0.07 19.07
CA ASN A 90 25.72 -1.08 19.96
C ASN A 90 27.13 -1.68 19.80
N GLU A 91 27.62 -1.81 18.57
CA GLU A 91 28.99 -2.28 18.34
C GLU A 91 30.02 -1.30 18.90
N LEU A 92 29.81 0.01 18.71
CA LEU A 92 30.65 1.04 19.30
C LEU A 92 30.65 0.94 20.84
N TYR A 93 29.49 0.89 21.48
CA TYR A 93 29.40 0.73 22.93
C TYR A 93 30.09 -0.56 23.41
N LYS A 94 29.90 -1.69 22.74
CA LYS A 94 30.58 -2.95 23.07
C LYS A 94 32.10 -2.80 22.97
N SER A 95 32.60 -2.12 21.94
CA SER A 95 34.05 -1.89 21.77
C SER A 95 34.62 -0.97 22.86
N LEU A 96 33.90 0.11 23.18
CA LEU A 96 34.28 1.06 24.23
C LEU A 96 34.36 0.36 25.60
N VAL A 97 33.37 -0.47 25.92
CA VAL A 97 33.35 -1.29 27.14
C VAL A 97 34.55 -2.24 27.19
N LYS A 98 34.91 -2.88 26.07
CA LYS A 98 36.09 -3.76 26.00
C LYS A 98 37.40 -3.01 26.24
N VAL A 99 37.55 -1.82 25.67
CA VAL A 99 38.74 -0.98 25.87
C VAL A 99 38.83 -0.51 27.32
N ALA A 100 37.74 0.02 27.88
CA ALA A 100 37.68 0.45 29.27
C ALA A 100 37.99 -0.70 30.26
N ALA A 101 37.46 -1.90 30.02
CA ALA A 101 37.77 -3.08 30.82
C ALA A 101 39.28 -3.42 30.80
N ARG A 102 39.91 -3.32 29.62
CA ARG A 102 41.34 -3.56 29.45
C ARG A 102 42.17 -2.52 30.20
N ASP A 103 41.88 -1.25 30.00
CA ASP A 103 42.68 -0.13 30.53
C ASP A 103 42.54 0.00 32.05
N LEU A 104 41.35 -0.29 32.59
CA LEU A 104 41.09 -0.27 34.03
C LEU A 104 41.46 -1.60 34.73
N LYS A 105 41.86 -2.64 33.99
CA LYS A 105 42.05 -4.02 34.51
C LYS A 105 40.84 -4.55 35.30
N ILE A 106 39.63 -4.10 34.94
CA ILE A 106 38.39 -4.50 35.62
C ILE A 106 37.76 -5.64 34.82
N ASP A 107 37.54 -6.79 35.48
CA ASP A 107 36.72 -7.86 34.92
C ASP A 107 35.23 -7.53 35.09
N LEU A 108 34.67 -6.85 34.09
CA LEU A 108 33.28 -6.39 34.11
C LEU A 108 32.26 -7.54 34.22
N LYS A 109 32.58 -8.73 33.67
CA LYS A 109 31.71 -9.90 33.74
C LYS A 109 31.61 -10.42 35.17
N LYS A 110 32.72 -10.43 35.89
CA LYS A 110 32.79 -10.84 37.29
C LYS A 110 32.15 -9.81 38.24
N ASN A 111 32.38 -8.51 37.98
CA ASN A 111 31.94 -7.45 38.88
C ASN A 111 30.47 -7.07 38.70
N TYR A 112 29.93 -7.11 37.48
CA TYR A 112 28.59 -6.58 37.17
C TYR A 112 27.65 -7.60 36.52
N GLY A 113 28.09 -8.85 36.30
CA GLY A 113 27.27 -9.90 35.67
C GLY A 113 25.93 -10.18 36.39
N HIS A 114 25.85 -9.91 37.70
CA HIS A 114 24.62 -10.06 38.49
C HIS A 114 23.57 -8.96 38.23
N LEU A 115 23.97 -7.80 37.69
CA LEU A 115 23.07 -6.68 37.39
C LEU A 115 22.35 -6.85 36.05
N VAL A 116 22.98 -7.56 35.09
CA VAL A 116 22.43 -7.80 33.74
C VAL A 116 21.29 -8.82 33.76
N SER A 117 21.16 -9.62 34.82
CA SER A 117 20.10 -10.61 35.01
C SER A 117 18.72 -10.01 35.30
N LYS A 118 18.65 -8.71 35.65
CA LYS A 118 17.37 -8.01 35.87
C LYS A 118 16.89 -7.41 34.55
N ARG A 119 15.64 -7.70 34.19
CA ARG A 119 15.00 -7.17 32.98
C ARG A 119 14.97 -5.63 33.03
N PRO A 120 15.14 -4.94 31.88
CA PRO A 120 15.15 -3.48 31.80
C PRO A 120 13.78 -2.81 32.05
N GLU A 121 12.74 -3.56 32.43
CA GLU A 121 11.40 -3.04 32.71
C GLU A 121 11.23 -2.57 34.18
N GLU A 122 12.26 -2.67 35.02
CA GLU A 122 12.22 -2.27 36.44
C GLU A 122 13.11 -1.03 36.77
N LEU A 123 13.32 -0.12 35.80
CA LEU A 123 13.99 1.17 36.01
C LEU A 123 13.17 2.33 35.46
#